data_AF-A0A803YH04-F1
#
_entry.id   AF-A0A803YH04-F1
#
_cell.length_a   1.000
_cell.length_b   1.000
_cell.length_c   1.000
_cell.angle_alpha   90.00
_cell.angle_beta   90.00
_cell.angle_gamma   90.00
#
_symmetry.space_group_name_H-M   'P 1'
#
loop_
_entity.id
_entity.type
_entity.pdbx_description
1 polymer ?
#
loop_
_entity_poly.entity_id
_entity_poly.type
_entity_poly.pdbx_seq_one_letter_code
_entity_poly.pdbx_strand_id
1 'polypeptide(L)'
;MINPNYYPWGYDDDNGPDQWHKNYPTAKGRHQSPIEINNKEVHYDRSLLPWFASYDPGAAKTILNNGKTCRVVFDDSFDRSGMRLLLKSVGKILGNEESCRKA
;
A
#
# COMPACT_ATOMS: atom_id res chain seq x y z
N MET A 1 1.61 28.45 -16.33
CA MET A 1 1.70 28.47 -14.85
C MET A 1 0.50 27.70 -14.33
N ILE A 2 0.71 26.53 -13.69
CA ILE A 2 -0.39 25.71 -13.15
C ILE A 2 -0.83 26.32 -11.81
N ASN A 3 -2.14 26.57 -11.65
CA ASN A 3 -2.74 27.09 -10.43
C ASN A 3 -2.66 26.02 -9.31
N PRO A 4 -1.98 26.27 -8.18
CA PRO A 4 -1.75 25.29 -7.12
C PRO A 4 -3.01 24.87 -6.34
N ASN A 5 -4.18 25.47 -6.62
CA ASN A 5 -5.42 25.28 -5.84
C ASN A 5 -6.49 24.41 -6.51
N TYR A 6 -6.18 23.62 -7.54
CA TYR A 6 -7.13 22.63 -8.08
C TYR A 6 -6.65 21.21 -7.81
N TYR A 7 -6.97 20.67 -6.65
CA TYR A 7 -6.86 19.24 -6.40
C TYR A 7 -8.11 18.57 -6.98
N PRO A 8 -7.98 17.68 -7.99
CA PRO A 8 -9.13 17.06 -8.65
C PRO A 8 -9.90 16.05 -7.76
N TRP A 9 -9.53 15.93 -6.48
CA TRP A 9 -10.17 15.10 -5.47
C TRP A 9 -9.84 15.58 -4.04
N GLY A 10 -10.72 15.26 -3.09
CA GLY A 10 -10.55 15.46 -1.67
C GLY A 10 -11.57 14.65 -0.88
N TYR A 11 -12.00 15.20 0.25
CA TYR A 11 -12.98 14.58 1.16
C TYR A 11 -14.13 15.52 1.50
N ASP A 12 -14.22 16.68 0.84
CA ASP A 12 -15.33 17.61 0.98
C ASP A 12 -16.51 17.15 0.11
N ASP A 13 -17.68 17.72 0.31
CA ASP A 13 -18.92 17.32 -0.38
C ASP A 13 -18.81 17.36 -1.92
N ASP A 14 -18.07 18.35 -2.45
CA ASP A 14 -17.97 18.62 -3.90
C ASP A 14 -16.82 17.85 -4.59
N ASN A 15 -15.85 17.36 -3.84
CA ASN A 15 -14.64 16.71 -4.35
C ASN A 15 -14.36 15.32 -3.71
N GLY A 16 -15.30 14.84 -2.88
CA GLY A 16 -15.18 13.66 -2.02
C GLY A 16 -15.28 12.30 -2.73
N PRO A 17 -15.20 11.20 -1.96
CA PRO A 17 -15.23 9.82 -2.46
C PRO A 17 -16.35 9.52 -3.46
N ASP A 18 -17.55 10.05 -3.20
CA ASP A 18 -18.71 9.87 -4.08
C ASP A 18 -18.50 10.50 -5.47
N GLN A 19 -17.60 11.48 -5.59
CA GLN A 19 -17.27 12.18 -6.82
C GLN A 19 -16.02 11.64 -7.52
N TRP A 20 -15.15 10.90 -6.84
CA TRP A 20 -13.85 10.47 -7.37
C TRP A 20 -13.98 9.72 -8.71
N HIS A 21 -15.01 8.90 -8.85
CA HIS A 21 -15.25 8.10 -10.06
C HIS A 21 -15.45 8.92 -11.34
N LYS A 22 -15.79 10.22 -11.23
CA LYS A 22 -15.91 11.12 -12.39
C LYS A 22 -14.57 11.32 -13.10
N ASN A 23 -13.48 11.38 -12.33
CA ASN A 23 -12.13 11.58 -12.83
C ASN A 23 -11.31 10.27 -12.81
N TYR A 24 -11.69 9.33 -11.95
CA TYR A 24 -10.99 8.07 -11.72
C TYR A 24 -11.98 6.89 -11.81
N PRO A 25 -12.35 6.41 -13.03
CA PRO A 25 -13.40 5.38 -13.20
C PRO A 25 -13.19 4.12 -12.36
N THR A 26 -11.93 3.78 -12.02
CA THR A 26 -11.57 2.67 -11.12
C THR A 26 -12.21 2.77 -9.74
N ALA A 27 -12.56 3.98 -9.26
CA ALA A 27 -13.23 4.18 -7.98
C ALA A 27 -14.63 3.54 -7.88
N LYS A 28 -15.23 3.13 -9.02
CA LYS A 28 -16.46 2.31 -9.08
C LYS A 28 -16.20 0.85 -9.46
N GLY A 29 -14.95 0.39 -9.34
CA GLY A 29 -14.55 -0.98 -9.63
C GLY A 29 -15.11 -2.00 -8.63
N ARG A 30 -15.00 -3.30 -8.97
CA ARG A 30 -15.52 -4.41 -8.13
C ARG A 30 -14.64 -4.77 -6.94
N HIS A 31 -13.36 -4.36 -6.96
CA HIS A 31 -12.36 -4.70 -5.94
C HIS A 31 -11.83 -3.42 -5.29
N GLN A 32 -12.72 -2.65 -4.66
CA GLN A 32 -12.37 -1.42 -3.95
C GLN A 32 -12.10 -1.69 -2.47
N SER A 33 -11.38 -0.77 -1.84
CA SER A 33 -11.13 -0.74 -0.40
C SER A 33 -11.42 0.67 0.13
N PRO A 34 -11.76 0.84 1.42
CA PRO A 34 -11.92 -0.21 2.44
C PRO A 34 -13.19 -1.06 2.24
N ILE A 35 -13.26 -2.19 2.95
CA ILE A 35 -14.47 -3.03 3.08
C ILE A 35 -14.77 -3.26 4.56
N GLU A 36 -16.03 -3.58 4.85
CA GLU A 36 -16.39 -4.13 6.16
C GLU A 36 -15.94 -5.60 6.24
N ILE A 37 -15.17 -5.95 7.27
CA ILE A 37 -14.77 -7.34 7.53
C ILE A 37 -15.78 -7.96 8.50
N ASN A 38 -16.67 -8.80 7.96
CA ASN A 38 -17.61 -9.57 8.79
C ASN A 38 -16.91 -10.82 9.35
N ASN A 39 -16.59 -10.82 10.65
CA ASN A 39 -15.91 -11.94 11.31
C ASN A 39 -16.63 -13.31 11.16
N LYS A 40 -17.95 -13.33 10.92
CA LYS A 40 -18.70 -14.58 10.70
C LYS A 40 -18.41 -15.22 9.34
N GLU A 41 -17.95 -14.43 8.38
CA GLU A 41 -17.64 -14.85 7.00
C GLU A 41 -16.13 -15.04 6.78
N VAL A 42 -15.30 -14.69 7.77
CA VAL A 42 -13.85 -14.91 7.71
C VAL A 42 -13.52 -16.37 8.00
N HIS A 43 -12.78 -16.99 7.09
CA HIS A 43 -12.28 -18.35 7.25
C HIS A 43 -10.78 -18.33 7.58
N TYR A 44 -10.39 -19.04 8.64
CA TYR A 44 -8.98 -19.19 8.99
C TYR A 44 -8.26 -20.08 7.97
N ASP A 45 -7.29 -19.49 7.26
CA ASP A 45 -6.44 -20.20 6.33
C ASP A 45 -5.14 -20.66 7.02
N ARG A 46 -5.06 -21.97 7.31
CA ARG A 46 -3.90 -22.63 7.93
C ARG A 46 -2.67 -22.70 7.02
N SER A 47 -2.83 -22.40 5.72
CA SER A 47 -1.72 -22.40 4.78
C SER A 47 -0.89 -21.11 4.87
N LEU A 48 -1.47 -20.03 5.41
CA LEU A 48 -0.80 -18.75 5.58
C LEU A 48 0.40 -18.88 6.52
N LEU A 49 1.55 -18.40 6.04
CA LEU A 49 2.80 -18.38 6.78
C LEU A 49 2.94 -17.06 7.53
N PRO A 50 3.62 -17.04 8.69
CA PRO A 50 4.02 -15.79 9.32
C PRO A 50 4.92 -14.98 8.38
N TRP A 51 4.72 -13.67 8.37
CA TRP A 51 5.56 -12.71 7.66
C TRP A 51 6.46 -11.96 8.65
N PHE A 52 7.64 -11.55 8.19
CA PHE A 52 8.60 -10.78 8.96
C PHE A 52 9.01 -9.55 8.17
N ALA A 53 9.15 -8.43 8.86
CA ALA A 53 9.71 -7.20 8.30
C ALA A 53 11.03 -6.86 9.01
N SER A 54 12.04 -6.50 8.22
CA SER A 54 13.28 -5.90 8.71
C SER A 54 13.36 -4.50 8.15
N TYR A 55 13.21 -3.49 9.01
CA TYR A 55 13.26 -2.09 8.63
C TYR A 55 14.60 -1.47 9.00
N ASP A 56 15.23 -0.80 8.05
CA ASP A 56 16.40 0.04 8.30
C ASP A 56 15.94 1.41 8.82
N PRO A 57 16.25 1.79 10.07
CA PRO A 57 15.91 3.11 10.59
C PRO A 57 16.55 4.26 9.79
N GLY A 58 17.69 4.02 9.15
CA GLY A 58 18.38 4.98 8.30
C GLY A 58 17.72 5.19 6.93
N ALA A 59 16.73 4.37 6.57
CA ALA A 59 15.98 4.53 5.33
C ALA A 59 14.93 5.64 5.40
N ALA A 60 14.50 6.09 6.59
CA ALA A 60 13.53 7.19 6.69
C ALA A 60 14.15 8.51 6.21
N LYS A 61 13.52 9.19 5.24
CA LYS A 61 14.04 10.41 4.60
C LYS A 61 13.33 11.67 5.08
N THR A 62 12.02 11.76 4.86
CA THR A 62 11.26 12.99 5.06
C THR A 62 9.87 12.72 5.62
N ILE A 63 9.39 13.66 6.43
CA ILE A 63 7.99 13.76 6.85
C ILE A 63 7.35 14.95 6.12
N LEU A 64 6.16 14.76 5.57
CA LEU A 64 5.44 15.80 4.83
C LEU A 64 3.93 15.73 5.06
N ASN A 65 3.29 16.89 5.09
CA ASN A 65 1.84 17.03 4.99
C ASN A 65 1.51 17.50 3.57
N ASN A 66 0.78 16.70 2.81
CA ASN A 66 0.39 17.03 1.44
C ASN A 66 -1.03 17.62 1.32
N GLY A 67 -1.63 18.04 2.44
CA GLY A 67 -3.02 18.52 2.51
C GLY A 67 -4.07 17.41 2.54
N LYS A 68 -3.68 16.13 2.53
CA LYS A 68 -4.58 14.96 2.59
C LYS A 68 -4.20 13.96 3.67
N THR A 69 -2.90 13.84 3.97
CA THR A 69 -2.37 12.95 5.00
C THR A 69 -0.99 13.44 5.49
N CYS A 70 -0.56 12.94 6.64
CA CYS A 70 0.84 13.03 7.07
C CYS A 70 1.58 11.79 6.56
N ARG A 71 2.59 11.97 5.71
CA ARG A 71 3.34 10.90 5.05
C ARG A 71 4.80 10.92 5.50
N VAL A 72 5.34 9.74 5.80
CA VAL A 72 6.79 9.51 5.92
C VAL A 72 7.27 8.81 4.66
N VAL A 73 8.37 9.29 4.07
CA VAL A 73 8.99 8.72 2.87
C VAL A 73 10.26 7.98 3.27
N PHE A 74 10.44 6.78 2.73
CA PHE A 74 11.61 5.91 2.96
C PHE A 74 12.47 5.79 1.69
N ASP A 75 13.74 5.40 1.83
CA ASP A 75 14.62 5.01 0.74
C ASP A 75 14.31 3.59 0.27
N ASP A 76 13.73 3.45 -0.92
CA ASP A 76 13.43 2.19 -1.59
C ASP A 76 14.39 1.90 -2.76
N SER A 77 15.43 2.73 -2.94
CA SER A 77 16.39 2.57 -4.04
C SER A 77 17.31 1.36 -3.88
N PHE A 78 17.46 0.86 -2.66
CA PHE A 78 18.21 -0.35 -2.33
C PHE A 78 17.39 -1.19 -1.35
N ASP A 79 17.44 -2.52 -1.50
CA ASP A 79 16.80 -3.47 -0.57
C ASP A 79 17.54 -3.52 0.78
N ARG A 80 17.48 -2.41 1.52
CA ARG A 80 17.95 -2.30 2.91
C ARG A 80 16.88 -2.65 3.92
N SER A 81 15.62 -2.59 3.48
CA SER A 81 14.46 -3.10 4.21
C SER A 81 13.83 -4.21 3.39
N GLY A 82 13.33 -5.27 4.02
CA GLY A 82 12.79 -6.44 3.33
C GLY A 82 11.62 -7.08 4.08
N MET A 83 10.74 -7.72 3.30
CA MET A 83 9.67 -8.58 3.80
C MET A 83 10.02 -10.02 3.45
N ARG A 84 9.91 -10.96 4.40
CA ARG A 84 10.16 -12.38 4.14
C ARG A 84 9.03 -13.24 4.66
N LEU A 85 8.62 -14.22 3.84
CA LEU A 85 7.76 -15.33 4.26
C LEU A 85 8.64 -16.49 4.75
N LEU A 86 8.28 -17.09 5.88
CA LEU A 86 8.93 -18.33 6.34
C LEU A 86 8.52 -19.49 5.44
N LEU A 87 9.35 -19.85 4.47
CA LEU A 87 9.19 -21.09 3.73
C LEU A 87 9.24 -22.28 4.69
N LYS A 88 8.24 -23.17 4.62
CA LYS A 88 8.27 -24.46 5.32
C LYS A 88 9.50 -25.21 4.82
N SER A 89 10.41 -25.53 5.75
CA SER A 89 11.68 -26.24 5.57
C SER A 89 11.71 -27.22 4.37
N VAL A 90 12.33 -26.81 3.27
CA VAL A 90 13.05 -27.69 2.33
C VAL A 90 14.29 -26.91 1.88
N GLY A 91 15.46 -27.53 1.99
CA GLY A 91 16.75 -26.87 1.80
C GLY A 91 16.94 -26.24 0.41
N LYS A 92 17.69 -25.12 0.41
CA LYS A 92 18.41 -24.50 -0.72
C LYS A 92 17.61 -24.35 -2.04
N ILE A 93 17.40 -23.10 -2.45
CA ILE A 93 17.98 -22.52 -3.68
C ILE A 93 17.86 -20.99 -3.57
N LEU A 94 18.98 -20.32 -3.80
CA LEU A 94 19.07 -18.88 -4.01
C LEU A 94 18.29 -18.52 -5.28
N GLY A 95 17.44 -17.50 -5.21
CA GLY A 95 16.83 -16.89 -6.39
C GLY A 95 16.19 -15.57 -5.99
N ASN A 96 16.74 -14.47 -6.52
CA ASN A 96 16.37 -13.08 -6.24
C ASN A 96 14.85 -12.83 -6.32
N GLU A 97 14.31 -12.16 -5.31
CA GLU A 97 12.93 -11.67 -5.27
C GLU A 97 12.82 -10.36 -6.10
N GLU A 98 12.80 -10.47 -7.43
CA GLU A 98 12.41 -9.36 -8.32
C GLU A 98 10.89 -9.36 -8.55
N SER A 99 10.10 -9.27 -7.47
CA SER A 99 8.63 -9.21 -7.58
C SER A 99 7.99 -8.19 -6.65
N CYS A 100 8.54 -6.98 -6.63
CA CYS A 100 7.82 -5.81 -6.15
C CYS A 100 7.97 -4.63 -7.13
N ARG A 101 7.79 -4.90 -8.42
CA ARG A 101 7.52 -3.87 -9.44
C ARG A 101 6.32 -4.34 -10.26
N LYS A 102 5.21 -3.60 -10.11
CA LYS A 102 3.90 -3.72 -10.77
C LYS A 102 2.81 -4.38 -9.91
N ALA A 103 2.22 -3.54 -9.07
CA ALA A 103 0.77 -3.43 -8.92
C ALA A 103 0.43 -1.94 -8.83
#